data_AF-A0A519HUP4-F1
#
_entry.id   AF-A0A519HUP4-F1
#
_cell.length_a   1.000
_cell.length_b   1.000
_cell.length_c   1.000
_cell.angle_alpha   90.00
_cell.angle_beta   90.00
_cell.angle_gamma   90.00
#
_symmetry.space_group_name_H-M   'P 1'
#
loop_
_entity.id
_entity.type
_entity.pdbx_description
1 polymer ?
#
loop_
_entity_poly.entity_id
_entity_poly.type
_entity_poly.pdbx_seq_one_letter_code
_entity_poly.pdbx_strand_id
1 'polypeptide(L)'
;MTTLLYGRPPAVFDPPGDAVQTSPLIPGATALESVAEGSADVIMIYAPPGVLERRYTLALALRALKVGGRLDVMAPKDKGGSRLKKELESFGVEVGESAKAHHRRCVVIKPAVLTGLDEAVEAGAPRVVPGLEAWSQPGVFAWDRVDAGSALLASRLPALKGAGADLGCGYGALSTVALRNAAVTSLRLIDLDRRAIDAAQRNVADPRAAFEWTDVRTLEASGELDFIITNPPFHDGGTEDKRLGQAFIQKAAALLHKGGTMWLVANRHLPYEADLNAAFKRVQMIADSGGYKLFEAIK
;
A
#
# COMPACT_ATOMS: atom_id res chain seq x y z
N MET A 1 -29.89 -6.38 1.17
CA MET A 1 -29.31 -5.21 0.49
C MET A 1 -27.80 -5.34 0.62
N THR A 2 -27.10 -5.53 -0.49
CA THR A 2 -25.65 -5.73 -0.50
C THR A 2 -24.98 -4.36 -0.50
N THR A 3 -24.30 -4.03 0.59
CA THR A 3 -23.57 -2.77 0.76
C THR A 3 -22.08 -3.05 0.81
N LEU A 4 -21.30 -2.35 -0.02
CA LEU A 4 -19.84 -2.43 -0.03
C LEU A 4 -19.24 -1.12 0.48
N LEU A 5 -18.11 -1.25 1.16
CA LEU A 5 -17.30 -0.12 1.60
C LEU A 5 -15.88 -0.29 1.06
N TYR A 6 -15.34 0.73 0.41
CA TYR A 6 -13.93 0.79 0.02
C TYR A 6 -13.23 1.86 0.84
N GLY A 7 -12.31 1.43 1.70
CA GLY A 7 -11.44 2.29 2.49
C GLY A 7 -12.03 2.62 3.86
N ARG A 8 -11.51 3.68 4.49
CA ARG A 8 -11.93 4.16 5.82
C ARG A 8 -12.36 5.63 5.73
N PRO A 9 -13.55 5.92 5.17
CA PRO A 9 -14.03 7.30 5.11
C PRO A 9 -14.21 7.88 6.52
N PRO A 10 -14.06 9.21 6.69
CA PRO A 10 -14.29 9.84 7.98
C PRO A 10 -15.74 9.67 8.46
N ALA A 11 -15.93 9.56 9.79
CA ALA A 11 -17.24 9.34 10.42
C ALA A 11 -18.32 10.36 10.00
N VAL A 12 -17.92 11.57 9.61
CA VAL A 12 -18.82 12.64 9.13
C VAL A 12 -19.62 12.28 7.86
N PHE A 13 -19.26 11.19 7.19
CA PHE A 13 -19.94 10.63 6.02
C PHE A 13 -20.81 9.41 6.34
N ASP A 14 -20.93 9.05 7.63
CA ASP A 14 -21.76 7.94 8.13
C ASP A 14 -21.50 6.62 7.39
N PRO A 15 -20.26 6.09 7.42
CA PRO A 15 -19.96 4.83 6.76
C PRO A 15 -20.84 3.69 7.27
N PRO A 16 -21.36 2.83 6.38
CA PRO A 16 -22.19 1.70 6.77
C PRO A 16 -21.38 0.70 7.61
N GLY A 17 -21.86 0.40 8.82
CA GLY A 17 -21.16 -0.48 9.77
C GLY A 17 -21.20 -1.98 9.43
N ASP A 18 -22.18 -2.41 8.64
CA ASP A 18 -22.41 -3.80 8.22
C ASP A 18 -21.94 -4.08 6.77
N ALA A 19 -21.31 -3.10 6.13
CA ALA A 19 -20.86 -3.24 4.75
C ALA A 19 -19.66 -4.18 4.62
N VAL A 20 -19.62 -4.92 3.51
CA VAL A 20 -18.46 -5.72 3.16
C VAL A 20 -17.32 -4.79 2.77
N GLN A 21 -16.21 -4.86 3.50
CA GLN A 21 -15.00 -4.09 3.19
C GLN A 21 -14.30 -4.64 1.95
N THR A 22 -13.87 -3.74 1.06
CA THR A 22 -13.28 -4.09 -0.24
C THR A 22 -11.93 -3.43 -0.55
N SER A 23 -11.39 -2.64 0.37
CA SER A 23 -10.09 -2.00 0.20
C SER A 23 -8.93 -3.00 0.28
N PRO A 24 -7.96 -2.94 -0.64
CA PRO A 24 -6.73 -3.75 -0.55
C PRO A 24 -5.83 -3.34 0.63
N LEU A 25 -6.09 -2.19 1.27
CA LEU A 25 -5.33 -1.69 2.43
C LEU A 25 -5.92 -2.14 3.77
N ILE A 26 -6.90 -3.04 3.77
CA ILE A 26 -7.50 -3.59 4.99
C ILE A 26 -7.41 -5.12 4.96
N PRO A 27 -6.46 -5.71 5.70
CA PRO A 27 -6.29 -7.16 5.79
C PRO A 27 -7.60 -7.90 6.04
N GLY A 28 -7.84 -8.96 5.26
CA GLY A 28 -9.06 -9.77 5.31
C GLY A 28 -10.25 -9.22 4.53
N ALA A 29 -10.12 -8.04 3.89
CA ALA A 29 -11.15 -7.50 3.00
C ALA A 29 -11.34 -8.35 1.72
N THR A 30 -12.53 -8.29 1.13
CA THR A 30 -12.80 -8.90 -0.18
C THR A 30 -12.15 -8.07 -1.28
N ALA A 31 -11.56 -8.69 -2.30
CA ALA A 31 -11.03 -7.95 -3.44
C ALA A 31 -12.17 -7.29 -4.25
N LEU A 32 -12.14 -5.97 -4.46
CA LEU A 32 -13.20 -5.30 -5.25
C LEU A 32 -13.29 -5.86 -6.67
N GLU A 33 -12.16 -6.23 -7.27
CA GLU A 33 -12.08 -6.84 -8.60
C GLU A 33 -12.65 -8.26 -8.67
N SER A 34 -12.87 -8.93 -7.53
CA SER A 34 -13.53 -10.24 -7.48
C SER A 34 -15.03 -10.15 -7.20
N VAL A 35 -15.57 -8.94 -7.01
CA VAL A 35 -17.01 -8.75 -6.78
C VAL A 35 -17.76 -8.94 -8.10
N ALA A 36 -18.79 -9.79 -8.08
CA ALA A 36 -19.59 -10.07 -9.26
C ALA A 36 -20.28 -8.81 -9.82
N GLU A 37 -20.37 -8.71 -11.14
CA GLU A 37 -21.03 -7.58 -11.79
C GLU A 37 -22.51 -7.51 -11.41
N GLY A 38 -23.03 -6.31 -11.17
CA GLY A 38 -24.45 -6.13 -10.81
C GLY A 38 -24.88 -6.81 -9.51
N SER A 39 -23.97 -7.07 -8.57
CA SER A 39 -24.29 -7.76 -7.31
C SER A 39 -24.54 -6.81 -6.13
N ALA A 40 -24.04 -5.57 -6.19
CA ALA A 40 -24.14 -4.59 -5.10
C ALA A 40 -25.32 -3.61 -5.28
N ASP A 41 -26.01 -3.29 -4.19
CA ASP A 41 -27.08 -2.28 -4.17
C ASP A 41 -26.51 -0.88 -3.86
N VAL A 42 -25.54 -0.82 -2.95
CA VAL A 42 -24.86 0.42 -2.53
C VAL A 42 -23.37 0.18 -2.42
N ILE A 43 -22.58 1.15 -2.89
CA ILE A 43 -21.13 1.17 -2.67
C ILE A 43 -20.73 2.55 -2.14
N MET A 44 -20.02 2.58 -1.02
CA MET A 44 -19.35 3.79 -0.54
C MET A 44 -17.85 3.68 -0.73
N ILE A 45 -17.21 4.72 -1.28
CA ILE A 45 -15.78 4.73 -1.61
C ILE A 45 -15.10 5.94 -1.01
N TYR A 46 -14.14 5.69 -0.12
CA TYR A 46 -13.09 6.66 0.18
C TYR A 46 -12.01 6.55 -0.90
N ALA A 47 -12.09 7.45 -1.88
CA ALA A 47 -11.37 7.31 -3.14
C ALA A 47 -9.86 7.52 -2.95
N PRO A 48 -9.02 6.67 -3.57
CA PRO A 48 -7.58 6.79 -3.45
C PRO A 48 -7.04 8.03 -4.19
N PRO A 49 -5.86 8.54 -3.80
CA PRO A 49 -5.31 9.78 -4.35
C PRO A 49 -4.74 9.63 -5.76
N GLY A 50 -4.22 8.45 -6.13
CA GLY A 50 -3.64 8.18 -7.45
C GLY A 50 -4.70 8.23 -8.56
N VAL A 51 -4.40 8.84 -9.70
CA VAL A 51 -5.39 9.00 -10.79
C VAL A 51 -5.78 7.65 -11.41
N LEU A 52 -4.79 6.84 -11.81
CA LEU A 52 -5.04 5.51 -12.39
C LEU A 52 -5.72 4.58 -11.38
N GLU A 53 -5.20 4.55 -10.16
CA GLU A 53 -5.77 3.79 -9.05
C GLU A 53 -7.23 4.18 -8.78
N ARG A 54 -7.53 5.47 -8.68
CA ARG A 54 -8.89 5.95 -8.44
C ARG A 54 -9.83 5.59 -9.58
N ARG A 55 -9.44 5.84 -10.82
CA ARG A 55 -10.28 5.49 -11.99
C ARG A 55 -10.56 3.99 -12.04
N TYR A 56 -9.57 3.16 -11.73
CA TYR A 56 -9.71 1.71 -11.61
C TYR A 56 -10.74 1.33 -10.54
N THR A 57 -10.60 1.86 -9.31
CA THR A 57 -11.54 1.62 -8.22
C THR A 57 -12.97 2.07 -8.57
N LEU A 58 -13.13 3.25 -9.19
CA LEU A 58 -14.43 3.77 -9.61
C LEU A 58 -15.07 2.88 -10.69
N ALA A 59 -14.29 2.42 -11.66
CA ALA A 59 -14.78 1.58 -12.74
C ALA A 59 -15.23 0.20 -12.23
N LEU A 60 -14.46 -0.42 -11.33
CA LEU A 60 -14.85 -1.68 -10.69
C LEU A 60 -16.12 -1.53 -9.84
N ALA A 61 -16.25 -0.43 -9.09
CA ALA A 61 -17.45 -0.19 -8.30
C ALA A 61 -18.69 0.03 -9.18
N LEU A 62 -18.57 0.80 -10.26
CA LEU A 62 -19.64 0.97 -11.23
C LEU A 62 -20.01 -0.37 -11.90
N ARG A 63 -19.05 -1.26 -12.13
CA ARG A 63 -19.31 -2.62 -12.65
C ARG A 63 -20.05 -3.50 -11.64
N ALA A 64 -19.62 -3.49 -10.38
CA ALA A 64 -20.23 -4.26 -9.29
C ALA A 64 -21.65 -3.79 -8.92
N LEU A 65 -22.00 -2.51 -9.10
CA LEU A 65 -23.33 -1.98 -8.80
C LEU A 65 -24.41 -2.53 -9.74
N LYS A 66 -25.62 -2.74 -9.22
CA LYS A 66 -26.83 -2.93 -10.03
C LYS A 66 -27.20 -1.64 -10.75
N VAL A 67 -27.89 -1.75 -11.89
CA VAL A 67 -28.60 -0.61 -12.48
C VAL A 67 -29.59 -0.07 -11.46
N GLY A 68 -29.61 1.24 -11.24
CA GLY A 68 -30.36 1.90 -10.17
C GLY A 68 -29.70 1.87 -8.79
N GLY A 69 -28.58 1.15 -8.64
CA GLY A 69 -27.79 1.12 -7.40
C GLY A 69 -27.07 2.44 -7.15
N ARG A 70 -26.75 2.71 -5.88
CA ARG A 70 -26.16 4.00 -5.46
C ARG A 70 -24.66 3.87 -5.21
N LEU A 71 -23.88 4.71 -5.88
CA LEU A 71 -22.47 4.94 -5.59
C LEU A 71 -22.32 6.25 -4.80
N ASP A 72 -21.58 6.19 -3.68
CA ASP A 72 -21.26 7.36 -2.87
C ASP A 72 -19.73 7.46 -2.71
N VAL A 73 -19.13 8.44 -3.38
CA VAL A 73 -17.67 8.58 -3.46
C VAL A 73 -17.24 9.84 -2.74
N MET A 74 -16.22 9.76 -1.90
CA MET A 74 -15.61 10.94 -1.30
C MET A 74 -14.08 10.86 -1.29
N ALA A 75 -13.45 12.02 -1.44
CA ALA A 75 -12.01 12.19 -1.27
C ALA A 75 -11.69 13.62 -0.81
N PRO A 76 -10.56 13.83 -0.11
CA PRO A 76 -10.07 15.17 0.21
C PRO A 76 -9.90 16.00 -1.08
N LYS A 77 -10.22 17.30 -1.02
CA LYS A 77 -10.19 18.20 -2.20
C LYS A 77 -8.82 18.24 -2.87
N ASP A 78 -7.76 18.24 -2.07
CA ASP A 78 -6.35 18.24 -2.45
C ASP A 78 -5.84 16.85 -2.87
N LYS A 79 -6.54 15.78 -2.51
CA LYS A 79 -6.17 14.39 -2.82
C LYS A 79 -7.14 13.74 -3.79
N GLY A 80 -7.38 14.41 -4.91
CA GLY A 80 -8.19 13.88 -6.02
C GLY A 80 -9.69 14.18 -5.93
N GLY A 81 -10.20 14.62 -4.78
CA GLY A 81 -11.61 14.96 -4.59
C GLY A 81 -12.12 15.98 -5.62
N SER A 82 -11.33 16.99 -5.95
CA SER A 82 -11.70 18.02 -6.93
C SER A 82 -11.84 17.49 -8.37
N ARG A 83 -11.34 16.28 -8.66
CA ARG A 83 -11.42 15.62 -9.99
C ARG A 83 -12.55 14.59 -10.07
N LEU A 84 -13.13 14.19 -8.93
CA LEU A 84 -14.10 13.09 -8.85
C LEU A 84 -15.28 13.26 -9.82
N LYS A 85 -15.92 14.43 -9.81
CA LYS A 85 -17.08 14.69 -10.67
C LYS A 85 -16.75 14.45 -12.14
N LYS A 86 -15.67 15.08 -12.63
CA LYS A 86 -15.22 14.95 -14.03
C LYS A 86 -14.85 13.51 -14.38
N GLU A 87 -14.18 12.79 -13.46
CA GLU A 87 -13.81 11.39 -13.69
C GLU A 87 -15.03 10.47 -13.74
N LEU A 88 -16.02 10.67 -12.86
CA LEU A 88 -17.27 9.94 -12.89
C LEU A 88 -18.07 10.25 -14.16
N GLU A 89 -18.28 11.53 -14.50
CA GLU A 89 -18.99 11.93 -15.72
C GLU A 89 -18.36 11.34 -16.99
N SER A 90 -17.04 11.08 -17.00
CA SER A 90 -16.37 10.40 -18.14
C SER A 90 -16.81 8.94 -18.34
N PHE A 91 -17.46 8.33 -17.35
CA PHE A 91 -18.08 7.01 -17.46
C PHE A 91 -19.54 7.05 -17.92
N GLY A 92 -20.06 8.23 -18.29
CA GLY A 92 -21.43 8.40 -18.77
C GLY A 92 -22.49 8.47 -17.66
N VAL A 93 -22.09 8.82 -16.43
CA VAL A 93 -23.02 8.95 -15.29
C VAL A 93 -23.34 10.41 -14.96
N GLU A 94 -24.56 10.64 -14.48
CA GLU A 94 -24.92 11.90 -13.83
C GLU A 94 -24.43 11.92 -12.39
N VAL A 95 -23.85 13.05 -11.96
CA VAL A 95 -23.20 13.18 -10.65
C VAL A 95 -23.82 14.31 -9.83
N GLY A 96 -24.39 13.95 -8.68
CA GLY A 96 -24.70 14.90 -7.62
C GLY A 96 -23.44 15.22 -6.81
N GLU A 97 -23.00 16.47 -6.80
CA GLU A 97 -21.78 16.90 -6.10
C GLU A 97 -22.10 17.74 -4.85
N SER A 98 -21.38 17.48 -3.77
CA SER A 98 -21.36 18.32 -2.56
C SER A 98 -19.96 18.41 -1.97
N ALA A 99 -19.78 19.27 -0.97
CA ALA A 99 -18.54 19.38 -0.22
C ALA A 99 -18.82 19.43 1.28
N LYS A 100 -18.03 18.70 2.07
CA LYS A 100 -18.12 18.65 3.54
C LYS A 100 -16.74 18.32 4.10
N ALA A 101 -16.35 18.94 5.22
CA ALA A 101 -15.11 18.63 5.94
C ALA A 101 -13.84 18.54 5.05
N HIS A 102 -13.62 19.52 4.17
CA HIS A 102 -12.51 19.55 3.18
C HIS A 102 -12.50 18.44 2.11
N HIS A 103 -13.59 17.67 1.99
CA HIS A 103 -13.75 16.66 0.95
C HIS A 103 -14.71 17.12 -0.13
N ARG A 104 -14.58 16.51 -1.31
CA ARG A 104 -15.66 16.43 -2.29
C ARG A 104 -16.38 15.10 -2.09
N ARG A 105 -17.71 15.14 -2.20
CA ARG A 105 -18.58 13.97 -2.21
C ARG A 105 -19.38 13.97 -3.49
N CYS A 106 -19.39 12.84 -4.20
CA CYS A 106 -20.11 12.62 -5.44
C CYS A 106 -21.07 11.44 -5.23
N VAL A 107 -22.34 11.64 -5.53
CA VAL A 107 -23.37 10.60 -5.47
C VAL A 107 -23.85 10.33 -6.89
N VAL A 108 -23.92 9.05 -7.25
CA VAL A 108 -24.33 8.57 -8.56
C VAL A 108 -25.37 7.48 -8.36
N ILE A 109 -26.43 7.50 -9.17
CA ILE A 109 -27.32 6.36 -9.38
C ILE A 109 -26.91 5.71 -10.68
N LYS A 110 -26.52 4.43 -10.64
CA LYS A 110 -25.96 3.74 -11.81
C LYS A 110 -27.00 3.67 -12.94
N PRO A 111 -26.74 4.24 -14.14
CA PRO A 111 -27.59 4.10 -15.30
C PRO A 111 -27.43 2.71 -15.95
N ALA A 112 -28.28 2.40 -16.92
CA ALA A 112 -28.20 1.15 -17.69
C ALA A 112 -26.99 1.13 -18.65
N VAL A 113 -26.56 2.30 -19.13
CA VAL A 113 -25.48 2.43 -20.12
C VAL A 113 -24.32 3.21 -19.49
N LEU A 114 -23.12 2.66 -19.62
CA LEU A 114 -21.86 3.23 -19.14
C LEU A 114 -20.83 3.21 -20.28
N THR A 115 -19.82 4.06 -20.18
CA THR A 115 -18.72 4.14 -21.15
C THR A 115 -17.38 4.07 -20.43
N GLY A 116 -16.30 3.65 -21.10
CA GLY A 116 -14.95 3.86 -20.58
C GLY A 116 -14.52 2.97 -19.40
N LEU A 117 -15.36 2.01 -18.97
CA LEU A 117 -15.07 1.18 -17.80
C LEU A 117 -13.92 0.21 -18.07
N ASP A 118 -13.94 -0.49 -19.20
CA ASP A 118 -12.93 -1.49 -19.54
C ASP A 118 -11.55 -0.85 -19.70
N GLU A 119 -11.48 0.32 -20.34
CA GLU A 119 -10.22 1.05 -20.50
C GLU A 119 -9.65 1.50 -19.15
N ALA A 120 -10.50 1.93 -18.22
CA ALA A 120 -10.06 2.30 -16.87
C ALA A 120 -9.62 1.07 -16.05
N VAL A 121 -10.31 -0.06 -16.20
CA VAL A 121 -9.92 -1.33 -15.57
C VAL A 121 -8.57 -1.80 -16.13
N GLU A 122 -8.40 -1.82 -17.44
CA GLU A 122 -7.14 -2.19 -18.09
C GLU A 122 -5.99 -1.24 -17.69
N ALA A 123 -6.22 0.07 -17.66
CA ALA A 123 -5.21 1.06 -17.28
C ALA A 123 -4.77 0.98 -15.80
N GLY A 124 -5.60 0.42 -14.92
CA GLY A 124 -5.28 0.22 -13.50
C GLY A 124 -4.99 -1.22 -13.08
N ALA A 125 -5.09 -2.17 -13.99
CA ALA A 125 -4.84 -3.58 -13.72
C ALA A 125 -3.36 -3.86 -13.40
N PRO A 126 -3.06 -4.91 -12.61
CA PRO A 126 -1.71 -5.41 -12.43
C PRO A 126 -1.07 -5.78 -13.77
N ARG A 127 0.21 -5.46 -13.95
CA ARG A 127 0.98 -5.75 -15.17
C ARG A 127 2.46 -5.94 -14.85
N VAL A 128 3.19 -6.58 -15.76
CA VAL A 128 4.65 -6.42 -15.82
C VAL A 128 4.94 -5.01 -16.33
N VAL A 129 5.65 -4.22 -15.55
CA VAL A 129 5.90 -2.82 -15.87
C VAL A 129 7.24 -2.66 -16.60
N PRO A 130 7.25 -2.10 -17.83
CA PRO A 130 8.49 -1.84 -18.56
C PRO A 130 9.45 -0.96 -17.76
N GLY A 131 10.73 -1.32 -17.73
CA GLY A 131 11.77 -0.63 -16.97
C GLY A 131 11.87 -1.06 -15.49
N LEU A 132 10.83 -1.65 -14.92
CA LEU A 132 10.93 -2.47 -13.71
C LEU A 132 11.23 -3.94 -14.04
N GLU A 133 10.69 -4.42 -15.17
CA GLU A 133 10.69 -5.84 -15.55
C GLU A 133 10.11 -6.74 -14.43
N ALA A 134 9.13 -6.21 -13.70
CA ALA A 134 8.48 -6.84 -12.56
C ALA A 134 6.97 -6.57 -12.57
N TRP A 135 6.19 -7.48 -12.01
CA TRP A 135 4.77 -7.26 -11.73
C TRP A 135 4.59 -6.12 -10.75
N SER A 136 3.67 -5.21 -11.06
CA SER A 136 3.23 -4.14 -10.17
C SER A 136 1.84 -3.65 -10.57
N GLN A 137 1.30 -2.68 -9.84
CA GLN A 137 -0.02 -2.11 -10.10
C GLN A 137 -0.10 -0.64 -9.67
N PRO A 138 -0.77 0.25 -10.44
CA PRO A 138 -1.07 1.61 -9.98
C PRO A 138 -1.70 1.64 -8.58
N GLY A 139 -1.09 2.41 -7.69
CA GLY A 139 -1.44 2.48 -6.26
C GLY A 139 -0.42 1.81 -5.35
N VAL A 140 0.34 0.83 -5.83
CA VAL A 140 1.49 0.26 -5.12
C VAL A 140 2.63 1.30 -5.07
N PHE A 141 3.41 1.28 -3.98
CA PHE A 141 4.58 2.17 -3.85
C PHE A 141 5.55 1.99 -5.02
N ALA A 142 5.97 3.11 -5.62
CA ALA A 142 6.87 3.14 -6.78
C ALA A 142 6.46 2.17 -7.90
N TRP A 143 5.15 2.02 -8.16
CA TRP A 143 4.64 1.00 -9.07
C TRP A 143 5.20 1.06 -10.50
N ASP A 144 5.67 2.22 -10.94
CA ASP A 144 6.14 2.50 -12.30
C ASP A 144 7.66 2.69 -12.44
N ARG A 145 8.44 2.53 -11.36
CA ARG A 145 9.89 2.80 -11.36
C ARG A 145 10.61 2.17 -10.18
N VAL A 146 11.93 2.02 -10.29
CA VAL A 146 12.74 1.64 -9.12
C VAL A 146 12.85 2.86 -8.19
N ASP A 147 12.45 2.70 -6.93
CA ASP A 147 12.63 3.74 -5.92
C ASP A 147 14.12 3.95 -5.60
N ALA A 148 14.56 5.20 -5.57
CA ALA A 148 15.96 5.54 -5.34
C ALA A 148 16.43 5.19 -3.92
N GLY A 149 15.56 5.27 -2.92
CA GLY A 149 15.84 4.83 -1.56
C GLY A 149 16.03 3.32 -1.49
N SER A 150 15.10 2.56 -2.07
CA SER A 150 15.24 1.09 -2.19
C SER A 150 16.50 0.69 -2.96
N ALA A 151 16.84 1.38 -4.05
CA ALA A 151 18.07 1.13 -4.81
C ALA A 151 19.33 1.41 -3.97
N LEU A 152 19.35 2.51 -3.22
CA LEU A 152 20.45 2.84 -2.30
C LEU A 152 20.61 1.75 -1.25
N LEU A 153 19.52 1.34 -0.59
CA LEU A 153 19.52 0.26 0.39
C LEU A 153 20.06 -1.03 -0.22
N ALA A 154 19.49 -1.48 -1.34
CA ALA A 154 19.91 -2.69 -2.05
C ALA A 154 21.41 -2.68 -2.40
N SER A 155 21.96 -1.53 -2.80
CA SER A 155 23.39 -1.39 -3.16
C SER A 155 24.35 -1.50 -1.98
N ARG A 156 23.84 -1.41 -0.74
CA ARG A 156 24.62 -1.37 0.51
C ARG A 156 24.30 -2.51 1.45
N LEU A 157 23.30 -3.35 1.14
CA LEU A 157 22.98 -4.52 1.95
C LEU A 157 24.22 -5.43 2.06
N PRO A 158 24.54 -5.93 3.27
CA PRO A 158 25.60 -6.90 3.44
C PRO A 158 25.13 -8.27 2.93
N ALA A 159 26.01 -9.26 3.02
CA ALA A 159 25.66 -10.66 2.88
C ALA A 159 24.75 -11.10 4.06
N LEU A 160 23.43 -10.85 3.94
CA LEU A 160 22.42 -11.21 4.94
C LEU A 160 22.39 -12.73 5.16
N LYS A 161 22.05 -13.16 6.37
CA LYS A 161 22.01 -14.58 6.77
C LYS A 161 20.94 -14.83 7.82
N GLY A 162 20.46 -16.07 7.91
CA GLY A 162 19.43 -16.47 8.86
C GLY A 162 18.02 -16.10 8.41
N ALA A 163 17.09 -16.03 9.38
CA ALA A 163 15.70 -15.70 9.15
C ALA A 163 15.49 -14.18 9.19
N GLY A 164 14.77 -13.62 8.23
CA GLY A 164 14.52 -12.18 8.21
C GLY A 164 13.14 -11.76 7.73
N ALA A 165 12.92 -10.45 7.71
CA ALA A 165 11.71 -9.84 7.17
C ALA A 165 11.99 -8.59 6.33
N ASP A 166 11.14 -8.37 5.32
CA ASP A 166 11.00 -7.16 4.53
C ASP A 166 9.71 -6.44 4.94
N LEU A 167 9.83 -5.38 5.72
CA LEU A 167 8.69 -4.65 6.28
C LEU A 167 8.28 -3.52 5.32
N GLY A 168 7.06 -3.60 4.78
CA GLY A 168 6.61 -2.73 3.69
C GLY A 168 7.26 -3.14 2.37
N CYS A 169 7.20 -4.44 2.06
CA CYS A 169 7.98 -5.04 0.99
C CYS A 169 7.62 -4.54 -0.43
N GLY A 170 6.48 -3.88 -0.60
CA GLY A 170 6.00 -3.43 -1.91
C GLY A 170 5.88 -4.61 -2.88
N TYR A 171 6.33 -4.44 -4.12
CA TYR A 171 6.35 -5.53 -5.11
C TYR A 171 7.54 -6.51 -4.93
N GLY A 172 8.27 -6.44 -3.80
CA GLY A 172 9.34 -7.38 -3.45
C GLY A 172 10.75 -6.98 -3.93
N ALA A 173 10.97 -5.72 -4.31
CA ALA A 173 12.25 -5.26 -4.87
C ALA A 173 13.47 -5.60 -3.99
N LEU A 174 13.43 -5.22 -2.71
CA LEU A 174 14.53 -5.47 -1.77
C LEU A 174 14.67 -6.96 -1.45
N SER A 175 13.54 -7.66 -1.35
CA SER A 175 13.49 -9.10 -1.13
C SER A 175 14.21 -9.90 -2.22
N THR A 176 14.07 -9.52 -3.50
CA THR A 176 14.84 -10.18 -4.58
C THR A 176 16.36 -10.04 -4.42
N VAL A 177 16.82 -8.97 -3.80
CA VAL A 177 18.25 -8.72 -3.54
C VAL A 177 18.71 -9.50 -2.31
N ALA A 178 17.94 -9.45 -1.22
CA ALA A 178 18.25 -10.16 0.02
C ALA A 178 18.37 -11.68 -0.19
N LEU A 179 17.46 -12.26 -0.98
CA LEU A 179 17.44 -13.70 -1.25
C LEU A 179 18.57 -14.17 -2.18
N ARG A 180 19.36 -13.29 -2.80
CA ARG A 180 20.54 -13.72 -3.57
C ARG A 180 21.57 -14.45 -2.72
N ASN A 181 21.59 -14.20 -1.40
CA ASN A 181 22.46 -14.93 -0.51
C ASN A 181 21.82 -16.24 -0.03
N ALA A 182 22.47 -17.37 -0.30
CA ALA A 182 22.02 -18.69 0.15
C ALA A 182 22.02 -18.85 1.67
N ALA A 183 22.75 -17.99 2.41
CA ALA A 183 22.76 -18.01 3.86
C ALA A 183 21.46 -17.47 4.50
N VAL A 184 20.59 -16.79 3.74
CA VAL A 184 19.23 -16.46 4.18
C VAL A 184 18.41 -17.75 4.20
N THR A 185 17.86 -18.10 5.36
CA THR A 185 17.12 -19.36 5.58
C THR A 185 15.61 -19.19 5.36
N SER A 186 15.07 -18.01 5.68
CA SER A 186 13.69 -17.62 5.40
C SER A 186 13.57 -16.10 5.29
N LEU A 187 12.61 -15.63 4.49
CA LEU A 187 12.28 -14.21 4.37
C LEU A 187 10.76 -13.99 4.39
N ARG A 188 10.29 -13.22 5.36
CA ARG A 188 8.90 -12.78 5.45
C ARG A 188 8.72 -11.46 4.70
N LEU A 189 7.88 -11.43 3.68
CA LEU A 189 7.49 -10.24 2.93
C LEU A 189 6.16 -9.75 3.47
N ILE A 190 6.18 -8.58 4.10
CA ILE A 190 5.03 -8.07 4.84
C ILE A 190 4.62 -6.73 4.24
N ASP A 191 3.36 -6.58 3.88
CA ASP A 191 2.80 -5.32 3.40
C ASP A 191 1.33 -5.17 3.76
N LEU A 192 0.89 -3.91 3.96
CA LEU A 192 -0.50 -3.57 4.23
C LEU A 192 -1.35 -3.63 2.96
N ASP A 193 -0.73 -3.44 1.79
CA ASP A 193 -1.42 -3.46 0.50
C ASP A 193 -1.43 -4.87 -0.09
N ARG A 194 -2.63 -5.47 -0.20
CA ARG A 194 -2.81 -6.77 -0.87
C ARG A 194 -2.19 -6.80 -2.26
N ARG A 195 -2.30 -5.70 -3.02
CA ARG A 195 -1.79 -5.62 -4.41
C ARG A 195 -0.27 -5.70 -4.45
N ALA A 196 0.40 -5.14 -3.44
CA ALA A 196 1.84 -5.24 -3.29
C ALA A 196 2.25 -6.70 -3.03
N ILE A 197 1.54 -7.39 -2.12
CA ILE A 197 1.73 -8.82 -1.86
C ILE A 197 1.48 -9.68 -3.11
N ASP A 198 0.37 -9.45 -3.82
CA ASP A 198 0.04 -10.18 -5.05
C ASP A 198 1.13 -10.00 -6.13
N ALA A 199 1.72 -8.80 -6.22
CA ALA A 199 2.85 -8.52 -7.10
C ALA A 199 4.14 -9.20 -6.62
N ALA A 200 4.45 -9.11 -5.32
CA ALA A 200 5.63 -9.72 -4.72
C ALA A 200 5.63 -11.24 -4.90
N GLN A 201 4.49 -11.91 -4.77
CA GLN A 201 4.34 -13.35 -5.01
C GLN A 201 4.73 -13.76 -6.44
N ARG A 202 4.49 -12.90 -7.42
CA ARG A 202 4.86 -13.14 -8.82
C ARG A 202 6.34 -12.82 -9.10
N ASN A 203 6.89 -11.85 -8.38
CA ASN A 203 8.27 -11.36 -8.59
C ASN A 203 9.32 -12.17 -7.81
N VAL A 204 8.94 -12.73 -6.66
CA VAL A 204 9.84 -13.42 -5.75
C VAL A 204 9.52 -14.92 -5.76
N ALA A 205 9.98 -15.61 -6.80
CA ALA A 205 9.86 -17.05 -6.95
C ALA A 205 10.98 -17.79 -6.20
N ASP A 206 11.01 -17.66 -4.87
CA ASP A 206 11.99 -18.34 -3.99
C ASP A 206 11.25 -19.13 -2.89
N PRO A 207 11.56 -20.42 -2.67
CA PRO A 207 10.87 -21.23 -1.66
C PRO A 207 11.08 -20.77 -0.21
N ARG A 208 12.06 -19.89 0.03
CA ARG A 208 12.32 -19.30 1.35
C ARG A 208 11.41 -18.10 1.65
N ALA A 209 10.70 -17.59 0.64
CA ALA A 209 9.82 -16.43 0.77
C ALA A 209 8.45 -16.83 1.32
N ALA A 210 7.98 -16.11 2.34
CA ALA A 210 6.62 -16.17 2.86
C ALA A 210 5.98 -14.79 2.72
N PHE A 211 4.70 -14.71 2.38
CA PHE A 211 4.02 -13.46 2.06
C PHE A 211 2.85 -13.21 3.02
N GLU A 212 2.79 -12.02 3.60
CA GLU A 212 1.80 -11.66 4.62
C GLU A 212 1.13 -10.33 4.30
N TRP A 213 -0.16 -10.39 3.97
CA TRP A 213 -1.01 -9.20 3.87
C TRP A 213 -1.46 -8.79 5.26
N THR A 214 -0.70 -7.90 5.90
CA THR A 214 -0.95 -7.47 7.28
C THR A 214 -0.36 -6.09 7.57
N ASP A 215 -0.86 -5.44 8.61
CA ASP A 215 -0.27 -4.21 9.14
C ASP A 215 0.97 -4.55 9.97
N VAL A 216 2.14 -4.05 9.57
CA VAL A 216 3.39 -4.21 10.34
C VAL A 216 3.20 -3.82 11.81
N ARG A 217 2.39 -2.79 12.10
CA ARG A 217 2.16 -2.29 13.46
C ARG A 217 1.47 -3.33 14.36
N THR A 218 0.70 -4.24 13.79
CA THR A 218 -0.08 -5.25 14.52
C THR A 218 0.64 -6.60 14.65
N LEU A 219 1.83 -6.75 14.06
CA LEU A 219 2.60 -7.99 14.17
C LEU A 219 2.92 -8.31 15.64
N GLU A 220 2.81 -9.59 16.00
CA GLU A 220 3.25 -10.07 17.31
C GLU A 220 4.77 -10.02 17.40
N ALA A 221 5.28 -9.57 18.55
CA ALA A 221 6.71 -9.52 18.80
C ALA A 221 7.21 -10.94 19.13
N SER A 222 8.02 -11.52 18.24
CA SER A 222 8.63 -12.83 18.47
C SER A 222 10.07 -12.74 19.01
N GLY A 223 10.84 -11.75 18.56
CA GLY A 223 12.25 -11.62 18.95
C GLY A 223 13.13 -12.71 18.36
N GLU A 224 12.78 -13.24 17.19
CA GLU A 224 13.38 -14.42 16.57
C GLU A 224 14.16 -14.13 15.28
N LEU A 225 14.01 -12.94 14.70
CA LEU A 225 14.61 -12.62 13.40
C LEU A 225 16.09 -12.20 13.53
N ASP A 226 16.92 -12.67 12.60
CA ASP A 226 18.32 -12.30 12.43
C ASP A 226 18.48 -10.93 11.76
N PHE A 227 17.63 -10.63 10.79
CA PHE A 227 17.66 -9.35 10.09
C PHE A 227 16.29 -8.83 9.66
N ILE A 228 16.22 -7.52 9.50
CA ILE A 228 15.09 -6.81 8.91
C ILE A 228 15.61 -5.84 7.86
N ILE A 229 14.95 -5.78 6.72
CA ILE A 229 15.14 -4.75 5.70
C ILE A 229 13.84 -3.94 5.58
N THR A 230 13.94 -2.62 5.40
CA THR A 230 12.75 -1.79 5.25
C THR A 230 13.04 -0.46 4.57
N ASN A 231 12.11 -0.04 3.70
CA ASN A 231 11.95 1.32 3.23
C ASN A 231 10.57 1.79 3.71
N PRO A 232 10.45 2.28 4.96
CA PRO A 232 9.14 2.50 5.56
C PRO A 232 8.32 3.54 4.79
N PRO A 233 6.99 3.37 4.72
CA PRO A 233 6.12 4.39 4.17
C PRO A 233 6.24 5.68 5.00
N PHE A 234 6.42 6.79 4.31
CA PHE A 234 6.52 8.12 4.92
C PHE A 234 5.24 8.95 4.74
N HIS A 235 4.22 8.42 4.05
CA HIS A 235 2.90 9.02 3.93
C HIS A 235 1.80 8.05 4.36
N ASP A 236 0.92 8.47 5.27
CA ASP A 236 -0.36 7.80 5.52
C ASP A 236 -1.50 8.67 4.99
N GLY A 237 -2.34 8.10 4.13
CA GLY A 237 -3.43 8.83 3.47
C GLY A 237 -3.01 10.09 2.73
N GLY A 238 -1.74 10.20 2.29
CA GLY A 238 -1.16 11.35 1.57
C GLY A 238 -0.68 12.52 2.45
N THR A 239 -0.54 12.32 3.76
CA THR A 239 0.12 13.29 4.67
C THR A 239 1.41 12.66 5.18
N GLU A 240 2.51 13.42 5.28
CA GLU A 240 3.76 12.92 5.88
C GLU A 240 3.48 12.47 7.33
N ASP A 241 3.61 11.16 7.59
CA ASP A 241 3.37 10.59 8.91
C ASP A 241 4.65 9.99 9.49
N LYS A 242 5.35 10.81 10.26
CA LYS A 242 6.54 10.40 11.00
C LYS A 242 6.25 9.24 11.96
N ARG A 243 5.04 9.18 12.53
CA ARG A 243 4.65 8.15 13.49
C ARG A 243 4.60 6.76 12.86
N LEU A 244 4.28 6.68 11.58
CA LEU A 244 4.26 5.41 10.86
C LEU A 244 5.66 4.80 10.77
N GLY A 245 6.66 5.57 10.32
CA GLY A 245 8.05 5.12 10.31
C GLY A 245 8.60 4.83 11.71
N GLN A 246 8.21 5.61 12.72
CA GLN A 246 8.55 5.32 14.12
C GLN A 246 7.98 3.98 14.59
N ALA A 247 6.73 3.68 14.25
CA ALA A 247 6.11 2.40 14.58
C ALA A 247 6.81 1.22 13.87
N PHE A 248 7.29 1.43 12.63
CA PHE A 248 8.11 0.43 11.93
C PHE A 248 9.44 0.18 12.66
N ILE A 249 10.15 1.23 13.10
CA ILE A 249 11.40 1.11 13.87
C ILE A 249 11.17 0.33 15.16
N GLN A 250 10.13 0.68 15.94
CA GLN A 250 9.81 -0.01 17.19
C GLN A 250 9.42 -1.46 16.94
N LYS A 251 8.64 -1.73 15.88
CA LYS A 251 8.26 -3.09 15.53
C LYS A 251 9.45 -3.93 15.10
N ALA A 252 10.33 -3.38 14.27
CA ALA A 252 11.53 -4.06 13.82
C ALA A 252 12.43 -4.44 15.01
N ALA A 253 12.65 -3.50 15.93
CA ALA A 253 13.36 -3.78 17.17
C ALA A 253 12.67 -4.90 17.96
N ALA A 254 11.34 -4.92 18.07
CA ALA A 254 10.62 -5.98 18.79
C ALA A 254 10.74 -7.38 18.14
N LEU A 255 10.79 -7.45 16.81
CA LEU A 255 10.85 -8.70 16.04
C LEU A 255 12.24 -9.34 15.99
N LEU A 256 13.31 -8.55 16.11
CA LEU A 256 14.70 -9.04 16.06
C LEU A 256 15.11 -9.77 17.36
N HIS A 257 15.97 -10.78 17.25
CA HIS A 257 16.66 -11.31 18.44
C HIS A 257 17.77 -10.35 18.89
N LYS A 258 18.33 -10.58 20.09
CA LYS A 258 19.49 -9.80 20.57
C LYS A 258 20.70 -10.00 19.64
N GLY A 259 21.25 -8.92 19.10
CA GLY A 259 22.29 -8.93 18.08
C GLY A 259 21.79 -8.96 16.64
N GLY A 260 20.48 -9.11 16.42
CA GLY A 260 19.86 -9.00 15.10
C GLY A 260 19.95 -7.58 14.54
N THR A 261 19.90 -7.45 13.21
CA THR A 261 20.18 -6.18 12.53
C THR A 261 19.00 -5.67 11.72
N MET A 262 18.73 -4.37 11.77
CA MET A 262 17.80 -3.69 10.87
C MET A 262 18.58 -2.83 9.89
N TRP A 263 18.19 -2.91 8.61
CA TRP A 263 18.66 -2.03 7.54
C TRP A 263 17.49 -1.18 7.06
N LEU A 264 17.59 0.13 7.30
CA LEU A 264 16.51 1.08 7.06
C LEU A 264 17.00 2.22 6.18
N VAL A 265 16.27 2.48 5.10
CA VAL A 265 16.44 3.71 4.31
C VAL A 265 15.26 4.65 4.57
N ALA A 266 15.54 5.95 4.65
CA ALA A 266 14.53 6.99 4.84
C ALA A 266 14.92 8.27 4.12
N ASN A 267 13.94 9.11 3.79
CA ASN A 267 14.21 10.46 3.28
C ASN A 267 15.03 11.27 4.31
N ARG A 268 15.97 12.09 3.83
CA ARG A 268 16.93 12.84 4.66
C ARG A 268 16.28 13.71 5.74
N HIS A 269 15.13 14.32 5.43
CA HIS A 269 14.42 15.22 6.33
C HIS A 269 13.69 14.51 7.48
N LEU A 270 13.55 13.17 7.42
CA LEU A 270 12.87 12.40 8.46
C LEU A 270 13.80 12.21 9.68
N PRO A 271 13.38 12.59 10.90
CA PRO A 271 14.24 12.64 12.07
C PRO A 271 14.27 11.32 12.85
N TYR A 272 14.51 10.19 12.18
CA TYR A 272 14.44 8.86 12.79
C TYR A 272 15.60 8.51 13.73
N GLU A 273 16.65 9.32 13.80
CA GLU A 273 17.83 9.06 14.62
C GLU A 273 17.49 8.90 16.10
N ALA A 274 16.59 9.71 16.64
CA ALA A 274 16.20 9.62 18.05
C ALA A 274 15.48 8.29 18.35
N ASP A 275 14.54 7.90 17.48
CA ASP A 275 13.79 6.65 17.62
C ASP A 275 14.68 5.42 17.43
N LEU A 276 15.62 5.47 16.48
CA LEU A 276 16.61 4.42 16.27
C LEU A 276 17.50 4.24 17.51
N ASN A 277 18.04 5.32 18.06
CA ASN A 277 18.91 5.25 19.24
C ASN A 277 18.16 4.81 20.51
N ALA A 278 16.85 5.07 20.59
CA ALA A 278 16.01 4.59 21.68
C ALA A 278 15.71 3.08 21.57
N ALA A 279 15.52 2.57 20.34
CA ALA A 279 15.10 1.20 20.10
C ALA A 279 16.25 0.19 19.95
N PHE A 280 17.45 0.64 19.55
CA PHE A 280 18.58 -0.21 19.22
C PHE A 280 19.82 0.13 20.05
N LYS A 281 20.62 -0.89 20.38
CA LYS A 281 21.86 -0.74 21.14
C LYS A 281 22.96 0.01 20.36
N ARG A 282 23.01 -0.17 19.05
CA ARG A 282 23.97 0.52 18.16
C ARG A 282 23.28 0.93 16.88
N VAL A 283 23.47 2.19 16.48
CA VAL A 283 22.97 2.73 15.21
C VAL A 283 24.14 3.35 14.45
N GLN A 284 24.30 2.98 13.18
CA GLN A 284 25.30 3.55 12.28
C GLN A 284 24.63 4.05 11.02
N MET A 285 24.92 5.30 10.65
CA MET A 285 24.57 5.82 9.33
C MET A 285 25.58 5.30 8.31
N ILE A 286 25.11 4.48 7.38
CA ILE A 286 25.93 3.83 6.34
C ILE A 286 26.06 4.75 5.12
N ALA A 287 25.03 5.53 4.81
CA ALA A 287 25.07 6.51 3.74
C ALA A 287 24.13 7.70 4.01
N ASP A 288 24.51 8.87 3.52
CA ASP A 288 23.65 10.04 3.34
C ASP A 288 23.88 10.58 1.92
N SER A 289 23.02 10.19 0.98
CA SER A 289 23.19 10.51 -0.44
C SER A 289 21.87 10.50 -1.18
N GLY A 290 21.76 11.29 -2.27
CA GLY A 290 20.57 11.28 -3.12
C GLY A 290 19.28 11.71 -2.43
N GLY A 291 19.37 12.42 -1.30
CA GLY A 291 18.19 12.81 -0.50
C GLY A 291 17.73 11.74 0.50
N TYR A 292 18.47 10.65 0.67
CA TYR A 292 18.16 9.56 1.59
C TYR A 292 19.28 9.33 2.61
N LYS A 293 18.90 8.87 3.79
CA LYS A 293 19.79 8.33 4.83
C LYS A 293 19.57 6.82 4.92
N LEU A 294 20.65 6.07 5.00
CA LEU A 294 20.66 4.62 5.20
C LEU A 294 21.28 4.32 6.56
N PHE A 295 20.61 3.49 7.36
CA PHE A 295 21.04 3.10 8.69
C PHE A 295 21.18 1.58 8.80
N GLU A 296 22.23 1.14 9.48
CA GLU A 296 22.31 -0.17 10.15
C GLU A 296 22.01 0.05 11.64
N ALA A 297 21.09 -0.75 12.21
CA ALA A 297 20.78 -0.72 13.63
C ALA A 297 20.82 -2.12 14.24
N ILE A 298 21.50 -2.30 15.37
CA ILE A 298 21.70 -3.59 16.05
C ILE A 298 20.98 -3.61 17.39
N LYS A 299 20.13 -4.62 17.60
CA LYS A 299 19.38 -4.81 18.86
C LYS A 299 20.28 -5.28 19.99
#